data_AF-A0A7C4ARX7-F1
#
_entry.id   AF-A0A7C4ARX7-F1
#
_cell.length_a   1.000
_cell.length_b   1.000
_cell.length_c   1.000
_cell.angle_alpha   90.00
_cell.angle_beta   90.00
_cell.angle_gamma   90.00
#
_symmetry.space_group_name_H-M   'P 1'
#
loop_
_entity.id
_entity.type
_entity.pdbx_description
1 polymer ?
#
loop_
_entity_poly.entity_id
_entity_poly.type
_entity_poly.pdbx_seq_one_letter_code
_entity_poly.pdbx_strand_id
1 'polypeptide(L)'
;MSVTKIGIFWPGDYRSKPNELAQPNAEESTVQLERALKKLGRKSYRIEGFITRPHEAIEKLGPVDDPLIGVFVHWCYGPHTTDGVVGKDSPLLLASNFSGQWPGLVGLLNTGACLASLGRPFSRIWSEAPDWTADDEFMDRLTEWCNTGRINYPCQDIAYSAPVSPDAHARAKLVFEQIKKRRILALMIGDTSMGMINGYFGPRRLAPIGFSEHKVDQAWIIARGHSISDGRLDKALAFVKDKGVHFHWQEDGAHDFDENATREQLRDYLTVLDLVNEFRADCVGWQYQLGLVPLRPPSDFAEGLLNSVCRPESNGDVIITATEADQGNLVPMELMKRLLKAKGLHQAVMFHDVRWGAQYDGRFLWVLLNSGSCGAYAMTGSGDTLKGVHSYRQPAEYFPMPGGTFAGEALPGPITWARAYLKDDLLWMDLGRGEVVTLPEQIREQWWRGTTRQWPFMAADLGVAQETLMAHYLSNHIAVAYGDILEEMAALSQMLGFRVRFLGRNA
;
A
#
# COMPACT_ATOMS: atom_id res chain seq x y z
N MET A 1 25.47 -36.62 -3.08
CA MET A 1 25.19 -35.24 -3.52
C MET A 1 25.30 -34.34 -2.31
N SER A 2 26.02 -33.22 -2.41
CA SER A 2 26.08 -32.22 -1.34
C SER A 2 24.64 -31.86 -0.93
N VAL A 3 24.30 -31.97 0.36
CA VAL A 3 23.01 -31.46 0.85
C VAL A 3 23.10 -29.95 0.74
N THR A 4 22.49 -29.38 -0.29
CA THR A 4 22.42 -27.92 -0.49
C THR A 4 21.89 -27.29 0.79
N LYS A 5 22.68 -26.41 1.40
CA LYS A 5 22.28 -25.67 2.60
C LYS A 5 21.34 -24.55 2.17
N ILE A 6 20.46 -24.13 3.06
CA ILE A 6 19.52 -23.04 2.81
C ILE A 6 19.85 -21.89 3.75
N GLY A 7 20.17 -20.72 3.19
CA GLY A 7 20.39 -19.51 3.98
C GLY A 7 19.06 -18.86 4.36
N ILE A 8 18.90 -18.48 5.62
CA ILE A 8 17.73 -17.77 6.13
C ILE A 8 18.16 -16.37 6.56
N PHE A 9 17.45 -15.33 6.12
CA PHE A 9 17.76 -13.94 6.47
C PHE A 9 16.51 -13.16 6.89
N TRP A 10 16.72 -12.06 7.60
CA TRP A 10 15.65 -11.17 8.08
C TRP A 10 15.73 -9.81 7.40
N PRO A 11 14.86 -9.53 6.42
CA PRO A 11 14.66 -8.16 5.94
C PRO A 11 14.16 -7.28 7.10
N GLY A 12 14.74 -6.09 7.26
CA GLY A 12 14.43 -5.16 8.34
C GLY A 12 13.91 -3.80 7.88
N ASP A 13 13.47 -3.00 8.84
CA ASP A 13 13.17 -1.57 8.69
C ASP A 13 14.48 -0.79 8.86
N TYR A 14 14.62 0.36 8.20
CA TYR A 14 15.79 1.24 8.42
C TYR A 14 15.80 1.85 9.83
N ARG A 15 14.62 2.12 10.39
CA ARG A 15 14.43 2.62 11.76
C ARG A 15 14.70 1.46 12.72
N SER A 16 15.48 1.68 13.77
CA SER A 16 15.84 0.60 14.70
C SER A 16 14.64 0.04 15.46
N LYS A 17 13.71 0.92 15.89
CA LYS A 17 12.66 0.54 16.84
C LYS A 17 11.70 -0.54 16.33
N PRO A 18 11.20 -0.49 15.08
CA PRO A 18 10.39 -1.59 14.53
C PRO A 18 11.09 -2.95 14.57
N ASN A 19 12.39 -3.01 14.24
CA ASN A 19 13.15 -4.26 14.28
C ASN A 19 13.27 -4.82 15.71
N GLU A 20 13.56 -3.97 16.70
CA GLU A 20 13.65 -4.37 18.11
C GLU A 20 12.33 -4.97 18.60
N LEU A 21 11.20 -4.33 18.26
CA LEU A 21 9.87 -4.75 18.71
C LEU A 21 9.41 -6.05 18.04
N ALA A 22 9.77 -6.26 16.78
CA ALA A 22 9.39 -7.43 16.01
C ALA A 22 10.40 -8.59 16.09
N GLN A 23 11.55 -8.41 16.75
CA GLN A 23 12.58 -9.44 16.89
C GLN A 23 12.05 -10.76 17.48
N PRO A 24 11.17 -10.79 18.52
CA PRO A 24 10.60 -12.04 19.00
C PRO A 24 9.81 -12.79 17.93
N ASN A 25 9.03 -12.08 17.10
CA ASN A 25 8.26 -12.68 16.02
C ASN A 25 9.17 -13.23 14.90
N ALA A 26 10.28 -12.53 14.60
CA ALA A 26 11.27 -12.97 13.61
C ALA A 26 11.96 -14.26 14.07
N GLU A 27 12.37 -14.31 15.34
CA GLU A 27 12.98 -15.50 15.95
C GLU A 27 12.01 -16.68 15.95
N GLU A 28 10.78 -16.48 16.43
CA GLU A 28 9.75 -17.53 16.47
C GLU A 28 9.47 -18.11 15.08
N SER A 29 9.21 -17.25 14.09
CA SER A 29 8.92 -17.68 12.72
C SER A 29 10.10 -18.41 12.09
N THR A 30 11.33 -17.99 12.42
CA THR A 30 12.55 -18.65 11.94
C THR A 30 12.73 -20.04 12.54
N VAL A 31 12.47 -20.20 13.83
CA VAL A 31 12.51 -21.52 14.49
C VAL A 31 11.48 -22.46 13.88
N GLN A 32 10.27 -21.99 13.56
CA GLN A 32 9.26 -22.81 12.88
C GLN A 32 9.71 -23.21 11.47
N LEU A 33 10.26 -22.28 10.69
CA LEU A 33 10.84 -22.58 9.38
C LEU A 33 11.99 -23.59 9.45
N GLU A 34 12.90 -23.44 10.41
CA GLU A 34 14.02 -24.37 10.61
C GLU A 34 13.53 -25.77 10.97
N ARG A 35 12.48 -25.89 11.79
CA ARG A 35 11.85 -27.18 12.10
C ARG A 35 11.21 -27.81 10.87
N ALA A 36 10.50 -27.03 10.05
CA ALA A 36 9.90 -27.49 8.81
C ALA A 36 10.96 -27.99 7.82
N LEU A 37 12.01 -27.21 7.59
CA LEU A 37 13.15 -27.61 6.75
C LEU A 37 13.82 -28.89 7.27
N LYS A 38 14.04 -29.00 8.59
CA LYS A 38 14.62 -30.19 9.21
C LYS A 38 13.72 -31.42 9.03
N LYS A 39 12.40 -31.28 9.16
CA LYS A 39 11.43 -32.36 8.91
C LYS A 39 11.51 -32.89 7.47
N LEU A 40 11.82 -32.00 6.51
CA LEU A 40 12.07 -32.34 5.11
C LEU A 40 13.51 -32.83 4.83
N GLY A 41 14.34 -33.01 5.85
CA GLY A 41 15.73 -33.46 5.71
C GLY A 41 16.69 -32.40 5.14
N ARG A 42 16.31 -31.12 5.16
CA ARG A 42 17.13 -30.00 4.68
C ARG A 42 17.95 -29.40 5.82
N LYS A 43 19.14 -28.88 5.47
CA LYS A 43 20.01 -28.15 6.40
C LYS A 43 19.86 -26.65 6.14
N SER A 44 19.65 -25.87 7.18
CA SER A 44 19.61 -24.41 7.11
C SER A 44 20.74 -23.78 7.94
N TYR A 45 21.00 -22.51 7.65
CA TYR A 45 21.82 -21.63 8.48
C TYR A 45 21.24 -20.21 8.42
N ARG A 46 21.51 -19.41 9.45
CA ARG A 46 21.04 -18.02 9.52
C ARG A 46 22.12 -17.06 9.03
N ILE A 47 21.70 -16.06 8.29
CA ILE A 47 22.46 -14.85 7.99
C ILE A 47 22.20 -13.88 9.13
N GLU A 48 23.26 -13.36 9.75
CA GLU A 48 23.18 -12.70 11.04
C GLU A 48 22.46 -11.33 10.99
N GLY A 49 21.44 -11.21 11.85
CA GLY A 49 20.73 -9.96 12.14
C GLY A 49 19.77 -9.51 11.05
N PHE A 50 19.01 -8.45 11.37
CA PHE A 50 18.19 -7.76 10.39
C PHE A 50 19.08 -7.07 9.33
N ILE A 51 18.60 -7.06 8.09
CA ILE A 51 19.16 -6.29 6.99
C ILE A 51 18.38 -4.99 6.89
N THR A 52 19.01 -3.89 7.28
CA THR A 52 18.35 -2.59 7.52
C THR A 52 18.79 -1.51 6.53
N ARG A 53 19.73 -1.85 5.63
CA ARG A 53 20.27 -0.95 4.62
C ARG A 53 20.61 -1.71 3.32
N PRO A 54 20.64 -1.02 2.16
CA PRO A 54 21.03 -1.62 0.89
C PRO A 54 22.43 -2.28 0.90
N HIS A 55 23.44 -1.63 1.49
CA HIS A 55 24.80 -2.19 1.52
C HIS A 55 24.86 -3.50 2.32
N GLU A 56 24.08 -3.61 3.40
CA GLU A 56 24.00 -4.83 4.20
C GLU A 56 23.40 -5.98 3.35
N ALA A 57 22.42 -5.70 2.48
CA ALA A 57 21.88 -6.70 1.57
C ALA A 57 22.92 -7.16 0.54
N ILE A 58 23.65 -6.21 -0.06
CA ILE A 58 24.72 -6.47 -1.04
C ILE A 58 25.83 -7.32 -0.41
N GLU A 59 26.31 -6.94 0.78
CA GLU A 59 27.43 -7.60 1.45
C GLU A 59 27.06 -8.95 2.06
N LYS A 60 25.84 -9.08 2.63
CA LYS A 60 25.42 -10.31 3.31
C LYS A 60 24.77 -11.34 2.39
N LEU A 61 23.99 -10.91 1.39
CA LEU A 61 23.26 -11.82 0.49
C LEU A 61 23.99 -12.01 -0.85
N GLY A 62 24.72 -10.99 -1.32
CA GLY A 62 25.44 -11.02 -2.60
C GLY A 62 26.39 -12.23 -2.73
N PRO A 63 27.24 -12.53 -1.73
CA PRO A 63 28.15 -13.68 -1.78
C PRO A 63 27.51 -15.07 -1.62
N VAL A 64 26.19 -15.17 -1.38
CA VAL A 64 25.53 -16.44 -1.03
C VAL A 64 24.88 -17.12 -2.25
N ASP A 65 25.49 -18.15 -2.81
CA ASP A 65 24.92 -18.88 -3.97
C ASP A 65 23.93 -19.99 -3.58
N ASP A 66 23.84 -20.32 -2.29
CA ASP A 66 22.83 -21.24 -1.74
C ASP A 66 21.40 -20.69 -1.96
N PRO A 67 20.36 -21.55 -2.00
CA PRO A 67 18.97 -21.13 -1.89
C PRO A 67 18.74 -20.24 -0.65
N LEU A 68 17.96 -19.18 -0.83
CA LEU A 68 17.70 -18.19 0.22
C LEU A 68 16.21 -18.15 0.60
N ILE A 69 15.95 -18.02 1.90
CA ILE A 69 14.61 -17.74 2.43
C ILE A 69 14.66 -16.44 3.25
N GLY A 70 13.88 -15.44 2.84
CA GLY A 70 13.65 -14.22 3.63
C GLY A 70 12.43 -14.41 4.54
N VAL A 71 12.57 -14.09 5.83
CA VAL A 71 11.46 -14.21 6.82
C VAL A 71 10.87 -12.82 7.10
N PHE A 72 9.63 -12.61 6.66
CA PHE A 72 8.92 -11.34 6.70
C PHE A 72 7.86 -11.36 7.82
N VAL A 73 8.15 -10.65 8.90
CA VAL A 73 7.25 -10.56 10.07
C VAL A 73 6.83 -9.13 10.41
N HIS A 74 7.49 -8.12 9.86
CA HIS A 74 7.13 -6.70 10.00
C HIS A 74 7.48 -5.93 8.71
N TRP A 75 7.20 -4.62 8.68
CA TRP A 75 7.52 -3.77 7.52
C TRP A 75 9.02 -3.74 7.23
N CYS A 76 9.40 -3.90 5.97
CA CYS A 76 10.79 -3.89 5.52
C CYS A 76 10.90 -3.25 4.13
N TYR A 77 12.08 -2.77 3.79
CA TYR A 77 12.27 -2.01 2.55
C TYR A 77 12.74 -2.92 1.43
N GLY A 78 12.22 -2.72 0.23
CA GLY A 78 12.54 -3.56 -0.94
C GLY A 78 14.06 -3.76 -1.15
N PRO A 79 14.88 -2.70 -1.14
CA PRO A 79 16.34 -2.77 -1.31
C PRO A 79 17.06 -3.62 -0.27
N HIS A 80 16.48 -3.84 0.90
CA HIS A 80 17.06 -4.68 1.95
C HIS A 80 16.99 -6.17 1.58
N THR A 81 16.31 -6.51 0.49
CA THR A 81 16.36 -7.83 -0.16
C THR A 81 16.87 -7.73 -1.59
N THR A 82 16.25 -6.88 -2.44
CA THR A 82 16.48 -6.88 -3.88
C THR A 82 17.95 -6.70 -4.25
N ASP A 83 18.64 -5.77 -3.59
CA ASP A 83 19.99 -5.36 -3.98
C ASP A 83 21.04 -6.44 -3.72
N GLY A 84 20.73 -7.39 -2.83
CA GLY A 84 21.56 -8.55 -2.54
C GLY A 84 21.26 -9.79 -3.38
N VAL A 85 20.13 -9.83 -4.09
CA VAL A 85 19.65 -11.05 -4.77
C VAL A 85 19.37 -10.92 -6.26
N VAL A 86 19.29 -9.70 -6.79
CA VAL A 86 19.06 -9.44 -8.22
C VAL A 86 20.26 -9.89 -9.05
N GLY A 87 20.00 -10.43 -10.24
CA GLY A 87 21.03 -10.99 -11.12
C GLY A 87 21.47 -12.41 -10.77
N LYS A 88 20.87 -13.03 -9.75
CA LYS A 88 21.18 -14.40 -9.31
C LYS A 88 20.11 -15.37 -9.78
N ASP A 89 20.51 -16.62 -10.01
CA ASP A 89 19.63 -17.73 -10.39
C ASP A 89 19.28 -18.66 -9.21
N SER A 90 19.91 -18.46 -8.03
CA SER A 90 19.63 -19.28 -6.85
C SER A 90 18.14 -19.21 -6.47
N PRO A 91 17.50 -20.28 -5.99
CA PRO A 91 16.11 -20.22 -5.56
C PRO A 91 15.91 -19.20 -4.43
N LEU A 92 14.84 -18.40 -4.52
CA LEU A 92 14.46 -17.40 -3.52
C LEU A 92 13.03 -17.63 -3.06
N LEU A 93 12.85 -17.72 -1.74
CA LEU A 93 11.54 -17.84 -1.10
C LEU A 93 11.32 -16.69 -0.11
N LEU A 94 10.14 -16.10 -0.16
CA LEU A 94 9.69 -15.11 0.81
C LEU A 94 8.68 -15.79 1.74
N ALA A 95 9.03 -15.96 3.02
CA ALA A 95 8.21 -16.64 4.02
C ALA A 95 7.60 -15.64 5.01
N SER A 96 6.36 -15.84 5.45
CA SER A 96 5.72 -15.01 6.48
C SER A 96 4.83 -15.82 7.43
N ASN A 97 4.58 -15.28 8.62
CA ASN A 97 3.74 -15.88 9.66
C ASN A 97 2.25 -15.51 9.56
N PHE A 98 1.83 -14.85 8.48
CA PHE A 98 0.44 -14.44 8.24
C PHE A 98 -0.23 -13.71 9.43
N SER A 99 0.54 -12.87 10.13
CA SER A 99 0.06 -12.14 11.31
C SER A 99 -0.26 -10.68 11.00
N GLY A 100 -1.32 -10.15 11.63
CA GLY A 100 -1.70 -8.73 11.57
C GLY A 100 -0.89 -7.83 12.51
N GLN A 101 -0.23 -8.39 13.52
CA GLN A 101 0.45 -7.67 14.61
C GLN A 101 1.40 -6.59 14.09
N TRP A 102 2.20 -6.94 13.08
CA TRP A 102 3.10 -6.04 12.39
C TRP A 102 2.87 -6.13 10.88
N PRO A 103 3.34 -5.17 10.06
CA PRO A 103 3.10 -5.15 8.62
C PRO A 103 3.98 -6.16 7.84
N GLY A 104 4.13 -7.39 8.31
CA GLY A 104 4.97 -8.43 7.69
C GLY A 104 4.49 -8.82 6.28
N LEU A 105 3.17 -8.97 6.12
CA LEU A 105 2.56 -9.25 4.82
C LEU A 105 2.73 -8.09 3.85
N VAL A 106 2.61 -6.85 4.34
CA VAL A 106 2.88 -5.63 3.57
C VAL A 106 4.33 -5.63 3.05
N GLY A 107 5.31 -5.93 3.92
CA GLY A 107 6.72 -6.06 3.54
C GLY A 107 6.98 -7.16 2.51
N LEU A 108 6.35 -8.34 2.68
CA LEU A 108 6.45 -9.48 1.78
C LEU A 108 5.88 -9.17 0.38
N LEU A 109 4.70 -8.55 0.35
CA LEU A 109 4.02 -8.19 -0.90
C LEU A 109 4.80 -7.12 -1.67
N ASN A 110 5.23 -6.05 -0.99
CA ASN A 110 6.11 -5.01 -1.54
C ASN A 110 7.39 -5.60 -2.12
N THR A 111 8.10 -6.43 -1.34
CA THR A 111 9.38 -7.00 -1.76
C THR A 111 9.22 -7.91 -2.97
N GLY A 112 8.18 -8.75 -3.01
CA GLY A 112 7.88 -9.56 -4.19
C GLY A 112 7.58 -8.69 -5.42
N ALA A 113 6.86 -7.58 -5.26
CA ALA A 113 6.60 -6.66 -6.35
C ALA A 113 7.89 -5.98 -6.88
N CYS A 114 8.79 -5.59 -5.97
CA CYS A 114 10.09 -5.03 -6.35
C CYS A 114 10.95 -6.06 -7.09
N LEU A 115 10.99 -7.32 -6.62
CA LEU A 115 11.69 -8.41 -7.31
C LEU A 115 11.12 -8.66 -8.71
N ALA A 116 9.79 -8.68 -8.86
CA ALA A 116 9.14 -8.81 -10.17
C ALA A 116 9.49 -7.67 -11.11
N SER A 117 9.55 -6.43 -10.60
CA SER A 117 9.94 -5.25 -11.40
C SER A 117 11.38 -5.31 -11.94
N LEU A 118 12.26 -6.02 -11.22
CA LEU A 118 13.66 -6.24 -11.59
C LEU A 118 13.88 -7.59 -12.30
N GLY A 119 12.82 -8.33 -12.61
CA GLY A 119 12.91 -9.63 -13.29
C GLY A 119 13.57 -10.73 -12.46
N ARG A 120 13.60 -10.62 -11.12
CA ARG A 120 14.16 -11.64 -10.23
C ARG A 120 13.06 -12.65 -9.83
N PRO A 121 13.15 -13.92 -10.23
CA PRO A 121 12.16 -14.92 -9.83
C PRO A 121 12.18 -15.17 -8.32
N PHE A 122 11.00 -15.41 -7.75
CA PHE A 122 10.83 -15.76 -6.34
C PHE A 122 9.56 -16.60 -6.18
N SER A 123 9.41 -17.24 -5.02
CA SER A 123 8.14 -17.79 -4.55
C SER A 123 7.79 -17.16 -3.21
N ARG A 124 6.51 -17.19 -2.84
CA ARG A 124 6.02 -16.81 -1.52
C ARG A 124 5.51 -18.04 -0.80
N ILE A 125 5.58 -18.05 0.52
CA ILE A 125 4.92 -19.05 1.37
C ILE A 125 4.52 -18.38 2.69
N TRP A 126 3.47 -18.87 3.32
CA TRP A 126 3.01 -18.34 4.59
C TRP A 126 2.27 -19.42 5.37
N SER A 127 2.23 -19.27 6.69
CA SER A 127 1.40 -20.10 7.57
C SER A 127 0.99 -19.27 8.78
N GLU A 128 -0.27 -19.42 9.19
CA GLU A 128 -0.79 -18.88 10.45
C GLU A 128 -0.71 -19.90 11.60
N ALA A 129 -0.25 -21.12 11.33
CA ALA A 129 -0.17 -22.18 12.32
C ALA A 129 0.91 -21.86 13.39
N PRO A 130 0.65 -22.13 14.68
CA PRO A 130 1.69 -22.04 15.71
C PRO A 130 2.85 -23.02 15.52
N ASP A 131 2.58 -24.16 14.85
CA ASP A 131 3.56 -25.15 14.43
C ASP A 131 3.45 -25.35 12.92
N TRP A 132 4.38 -24.77 12.16
CA TRP A 132 4.40 -24.87 10.70
C TRP A 132 4.59 -26.30 10.20
N THR A 133 5.07 -27.22 11.05
CA THR A 133 5.22 -28.62 10.67
C THR A 133 3.92 -29.40 10.69
N ALA A 134 2.86 -28.85 11.29
CA ALA A 134 1.51 -29.41 11.34
C ALA A 134 0.57 -28.82 10.27
N ASP A 135 1.04 -27.82 9.52
CA ASP A 135 0.33 -27.26 8.37
C ASP A 135 0.71 -28.05 7.10
N ASP A 136 -0.14 -29.01 6.73
CA ASP A 136 0.13 -29.92 5.62
C ASP A 136 0.29 -29.17 4.29
N GLU A 137 -0.50 -28.13 4.05
CA GLU A 137 -0.43 -27.33 2.83
C GLU A 137 0.86 -26.51 2.75
N PHE A 138 1.28 -25.91 3.86
CA PHE A 138 2.59 -25.27 3.97
C PHE A 138 3.73 -26.27 3.71
N MET A 139 3.66 -27.46 4.31
CA MET A 139 4.71 -28.48 4.18
C MET A 139 4.81 -29.04 2.76
N ASP A 140 3.69 -29.23 2.06
CA ASP A 140 3.67 -29.66 0.66
C ASP A 140 4.30 -28.59 -0.26
N ARG A 141 3.96 -27.31 -0.06
CA ARG A 141 4.55 -26.18 -0.79
C ARG A 141 6.04 -26.03 -0.52
N LEU A 142 6.46 -26.16 0.74
CA LEU A 142 7.87 -26.11 1.11
C LEU A 142 8.65 -27.28 0.50
N THR A 143 8.02 -28.46 0.42
CA THR A 143 8.58 -29.64 -0.26
C THR A 143 8.78 -29.37 -1.75
N GLU A 144 7.76 -28.82 -2.43
CA GLU A 144 7.85 -28.42 -3.84
C GLU A 144 9.01 -27.44 -4.06
N TRP A 145 9.10 -26.39 -3.24
CA TRP A 145 10.17 -25.40 -3.34
C TRP A 145 11.55 -26.00 -3.10
N CYS A 146 11.71 -26.85 -2.09
CA CYS A 146 12.98 -27.52 -1.81
C CYS A 146 13.42 -28.49 -2.92
N ASN A 147 12.48 -29.00 -3.71
CA ASN A 147 12.77 -29.92 -4.82
C ASN A 147 13.01 -29.20 -6.15
N THR A 148 12.31 -28.08 -6.39
CA THR A 148 12.25 -27.45 -7.71
C THR A 148 12.76 -26.00 -7.75
N GLY A 149 12.95 -25.39 -6.58
CA GLY A 149 13.27 -23.97 -6.43
C GLY A 149 12.09 -23.01 -6.62
N ARG A 150 10.87 -23.52 -6.81
CA ARG A 150 9.64 -22.73 -7.01
C ARG A 150 8.41 -23.39 -6.38
N ILE A 151 7.38 -22.59 -6.12
CA ILE A 151 6.04 -23.04 -5.74
C ILE A 151 5.07 -22.67 -6.86
N ASN A 152 4.28 -23.62 -7.35
CA ASN A 152 3.31 -23.37 -8.42
C ASN A 152 1.91 -23.18 -7.82
N TYR A 153 1.53 -21.94 -7.56
CA TYR A 153 0.19 -21.61 -7.06
C TYR A 153 -0.87 -21.68 -8.17
N PRO A 154 -2.11 -22.11 -7.84
CA PRO A 154 -3.24 -22.04 -8.76
C PRO A 154 -3.50 -20.62 -9.29
N CYS A 155 -4.00 -20.53 -10.52
CA CYS A 155 -4.35 -19.27 -11.20
C CYS A 155 -5.84 -19.22 -11.60
N GLN A 156 -6.69 -20.02 -10.96
CA GLN A 156 -8.10 -20.20 -11.36
C GLN A 156 -8.95 -18.94 -11.19
N ASP A 157 -8.59 -18.03 -10.28
CA ASP A 157 -9.26 -16.74 -10.11
C ASP A 157 -8.59 -15.63 -10.93
N ILE A 158 -7.75 -15.97 -11.91
CA ILE A 158 -7.04 -15.01 -12.77
C ILE A 158 -7.57 -15.10 -14.20
N ALA A 159 -8.06 -13.97 -14.73
CA ALA A 159 -8.44 -13.83 -16.12
C ALA A 159 -7.65 -12.71 -16.82
N TYR A 160 -7.61 -12.75 -18.16
CA TYR A 160 -6.91 -11.78 -19.00
C TYR A 160 -7.85 -11.05 -19.98
N SER A 161 -9.15 -11.27 -19.83
CA SER A 161 -10.20 -10.63 -20.60
C SER A 161 -11.49 -10.63 -19.78
N ALA A 162 -12.23 -9.55 -19.84
CA ALA A 162 -13.58 -9.43 -19.30
C ALA A 162 -14.49 -8.84 -20.39
N PRO A 163 -15.79 -9.17 -20.39
CA PRO A 163 -16.74 -8.50 -21.28
C PRO A 163 -16.82 -7.00 -20.94
N VAL A 164 -16.90 -6.17 -21.97
CA VAL A 164 -17.08 -4.71 -21.84
C VAL A 164 -18.34 -4.33 -22.60
N SER A 165 -19.33 -3.78 -21.91
CA SER A 165 -20.55 -3.27 -22.52
C SER A 165 -20.28 -2.06 -23.43
N PRO A 166 -21.12 -1.82 -24.45
CA PRO A 166 -21.00 -0.63 -25.29
C PRO A 166 -21.00 0.69 -24.51
N ASP A 167 -21.81 0.78 -23.45
CA ASP A 167 -21.90 1.96 -22.58
C ASP A 167 -20.63 2.17 -21.77
N ALA A 168 -20.06 1.10 -21.19
CA ALA A 168 -18.79 1.19 -20.48
C ALA A 168 -17.65 1.58 -21.42
N HIS A 169 -17.61 0.99 -22.62
CA HIS A 169 -16.64 1.35 -23.66
C HIS A 169 -16.76 2.83 -24.07
N ALA A 170 -17.98 3.34 -24.26
CA ALA A 170 -18.21 4.74 -24.62
C ALA A 170 -17.74 5.71 -23.52
N ARG A 171 -18.00 5.39 -22.24
CA ARG A 171 -17.49 6.18 -21.09
C ARG A 171 -15.96 6.13 -21.01
N ALA A 172 -15.36 4.95 -21.15
CA ALA A 172 -13.90 4.79 -21.17
C ALA A 172 -13.27 5.60 -22.31
N LYS A 173 -13.85 5.53 -23.52
CA LYS A 173 -13.39 6.29 -24.68
C LYS A 173 -13.48 7.81 -24.45
N LEU A 174 -14.56 8.29 -23.83
CA LEU A 174 -14.68 9.71 -23.46
C LEU A 174 -13.50 10.16 -22.57
N VAL A 175 -13.19 9.39 -21.52
CA VAL A 175 -12.08 9.69 -20.61
C VAL A 175 -10.72 9.58 -21.32
N PHE A 176 -10.54 8.57 -22.17
CA PHE A 176 -9.34 8.41 -22.99
C PHE A 176 -9.09 9.64 -23.87
N GLU A 177 -10.09 10.12 -24.61
CA GLU A 177 -9.94 11.31 -25.48
C GLU A 177 -9.61 12.58 -24.68
N GLN A 178 -10.17 12.72 -23.46
CA GLN A 178 -9.81 13.82 -22.56
C GLN A 178 -8.33 13.77 -22.15
N ILE A 179 -7.81 12.59 -21.81
CA ILE A 179 -6.40 12.37 -21.45
C ILE A 179 -5.49 12.64 -22.67
N LYS A 180 -5.91 12.23 -23.87
CA LYS A 180 -5.15 12.52 -25.10
C LYS A 180 -5.10 14.02 -25.40
N LYS A 181 -6.17 14.75 -25.13
CA LYS A 181 -6.24 16.21 -25.30
C LYS A 181 -5.39 16.97 -24.28
N ARG A 182 -5.39 16.54 -23.02
CA ARG A 182 -4.53 17.08 -21.96
C ARG A 182 -4.05 15.91 -21.10
N ARG A 183 -2.75 15.62 -21.19
CA ARG A 183 -2.10 14.62 -20.31
C ARG A 183 -2.33 15.00 -18.86
N ILE A 184 -2.47 13.98 -18.03
CA ILE A 184 -2.61 14.12 -16.59
C ILE A 184 -1.25 14.54 -16.04
N LEU A 185 -1.20 15.61 -15.26
CA LEU A 185 0.03 16.03 -14.58
C LEU A 185 0.06 15.50 -13.15
N ALA A 186 0.98 14.58 -12.87
CA ALA A 186 1.30 14.11 -11.54
C ALA A 186 2.41 14.97 -10.93
N LEU A 187 2.12 15.67 -9.83
CA LEU A 187 3.13 16.35 -9.03
C LEU A 187 3.68 15.38 -7.99
N MET A 188 4.96 15.04 -8.10
CA MET A 188 5.63 14.14 -7.18
C MET A 188 6.46 14.97 -6.21
N ILE A 189 6.08 14.94 -4.94
CA ILE A 189 6.75 15.64 -3.86
C ILE A 189 7.72 14.64 -3.23
N GLY A 190 8.99 14.78 -3.58
CA GLY A 190 10.05 13.82 -3.27
C GLY A 190 10.28 12.79 -4.37
N ASP A 191 10.98 11.72 -4.00
CA ASP A 191 11.27 10.56 -4.83
C ASP A 191 10.54 9.30 -4.32
N THR A 192 11.08 8.11 -4.54
CA THR A 192 10.47 6.86 -4.07
C THR A 192 10.60 6.71 -2.56
N SER A 193 9.50 6.42 -1.86
CA SER A 193 9.53 6.14 -0.43
C SER A 193 10.05 4.73 -0.13
N MET A 194 10.98 4.62 0.83
CA MET A 194 11.46 3.35 1.42
C MET A 194 11.86 2.27 0.39
N GLY A 195 12.33 2.70 -0.79
CA GLY A 195 12.73 1.78 -1.86
C GLY A 195 11.61 0.93 -2.46
N MET A 196 10.35 1.38 -2.39
CA MET A 196 9.21 0.73 -3.07
C MET A 196 9.25 0.93 -4.59
N ILE A 197 10.31 0.42 -5.22
CA ILE A 197 10.56 0.57 -6.66
C ILE A 197 9.47 -0.07 -7.54
N ASN A 198 8.65 -0.97 -6.98
CA ASN A 198 7.51 -1.54 -7.69
C ASN A 198 6.49 -0.49 -8.15
N GLY A 199 6.41 0.62 -7.41
CA GLY A 199 5.51 1.74 -7.65
C GLY A 199 6.15 2.89 -8.42
N TYR A 200 7.40 2.78 -8.87
CA TYR A 200 8.07 3.83 -9.63
C TYR A 200 8.18 3.46 -11.12
N PHE A 201 7.45 4.19 -11.96
CA PHE A 201 7.36 3.96 -13.40
C PHE A 201 8.24 4.94 -14.19
N GLY A 202 8.29 6.20 -13.72
CA GLY A 202 9.03 7.28 -14.35
C GLY A 202 8.47 7.68 -15.74
N PRO A 203 9.05 8.73 -16.36
CA PRO A 203 8.48 9.36 -17.55
C PRO A 203 8.41 8.43 -18.77
N ARG A 204 9.33 7.46 -18.87
CA ARG A 204 9.35 6.49 -19.99
C ARG A 204 8.12 5.60 -20.03
N ARG A 205 7.55 5.30 -18.86
CA ARG A 205 6.38 4.43 -18.71
C ARG A 205 5.09 5.24 -18.56
N LEU A 206 5.14 6.40 -17.90
CA LEU A 206 4.00 7.29 -17.70
C LEU A 206 3.57 8.03 -18.98
N ALA A 207 4.51 8.55 -19.78
CA ALA A 207 4.16 9.35 -20.96
C ALA A 207 3.32 8.61 -22.02
N PRO A 208 3.61 7.33 -22.35
CA PRO A 208 2.78 6.55 -23.27
C PRO A 208 1.33 6.36 -22.80
N ILE A 209 1.10 6.24 -21.49
CA ILE A 209 -0.23 6.04 -20.90
C ILE A 209 -0.96 7.36 -20.57
N GLY A 210 -0.46 8.49 -21.06
CA GLY A 210 -1.14 9.79 -20.93
C GLY A 210 -0.85 10.55 -19.63
N PHE A 211 0.17 10.16 -18.87
CA PHE A 211 0.64 10.88 -17.69
C PHE A 211 1.93 11.65 -17.97
N SER A 212 2.08 12.82 -17.36
CA SER A 212 3.33 13.55 -17.22
C SER A 212 3.68 13.65 -15.74
N GLU A 213 4.96 13.54 -15.42
CA GLU A 213 5.46 13.67 -14.04
C GLU A 213 6.25 14.97 -13.91
N HIS A 214 6.01 15.71 -12.84
CA HIS A 214 6.89 16.78 -12.38
C HIS A 214 7.32 16.50 -10.95
N LYS A 215 8.63 16.37 -10.71
CA LYS A 215 9.19 16.12 -9.38
C LYS A 215 9.65 17.43 -8.74
N VAL A 216 9.29 17.65 -7.49
CA VAL A 216 9.81 18.73 -6.64
C VAL A 216 10.35 18.14 -5.35
N ASP A 217 11.38 18.76 -4.80
CA ASP A 217 11.95 18.32 -3.53
C ASP A 217 10.99 18.63 -2.37
N GLN A 218 10.88 17.72 -1.40
CA GLN A 218 10.00 17.89 -0.25
C GLN A 218 10.40 19.05 0.67
N ALA A 219 11.67 19.51 0.59
CA ALA A 219 12.14 20.70 1.29
C ALA A 219 11.32 21.96 0.93
N TRP A 220 10.64 21.98 -0.21
CA TRP A 220 9.73 23.06 -0.56
C TRP A 220 8.54 23.18 0.39
N ILE A 221 8.06 22.08 0.99
CA ILE A 221 7.01 22.12 2.00
C ILE A 221 7.48 22.94 3.21
N ILE A 222 8.71 22.69 3.66
CA ILE A 222 9.33 23.42 4.78
C ILE A 222 9.52 24.89 4.40
N ALA A 223 10.23 25.15 3.31
CA ALA A 223 10.63 26.50 2.92
C ALA A 223 9.43 27.40 2.59
N ARG A 224 8.45 26.87 1.85
CA ARG A 224 7.27 27.63 1.43
C ARG A 224 6.18 27.67 2.50
N GLY A 225 6.14 26.68 3.40
CA GLY A 225 5.22 26.64 4.53
C GLY A 225 5.33 27.86 5.45
N HIS A 226 6.51 28.50 5.51
CA HIS A 226 6.72 29.76 6.22
C HIS A 226 5.90 30.94 5.66
N SER A 227 5.46 30.87 4.39
CA SER A 227 4.64 31.91 3.76
C SER A 227 3.15 31.74 4.04
N ILE A 228 2.73 30.61 4.63
CA ILE A 228 1.34 30.38 5.03
C ILE A 228 1.04 31.23 6.27
N SER A 229 0.13 32.19 6.11
CA SER A 229 -0.27 33.09 7.19
C SER A 229 -1.11 32.39 8.26
N ASP A 230 -0.97 32.84 9.51
CA ASP A 230 -1.75 32.30 10.64
C ASP A 230 -3.25 32.42 10.41
N GLY A 231 -3.72 33.52 9.81
CA GLY A 231 -5.14 33.70 9.49
C GLY A 231 -5.69 32.69 8.47
N ARG A 232 -4.86 32.15 7.56
CA ARG A 232 -5.28 31.06 6.65
C ARG A 232 -5.33 29.73 7.38
N LEU A 233 -4.38 29.49 8.30
CA LEU A 233 -4.37 28.30 9.17
C LEU A 233 -5.56 28.26 10.11
N ASP A 234 -5.89 29.39 10.75
CA ASP A 234 -7.02 29.50 11.67
C ASP A 234 -8.33 29.15 10.97
N LYS A 235 -8.51 29.64 9.73
CA LYS A 235 -9.68 29.31 8.90
C LYS A 235 -9.71 27.83 8.51
N ALA A 236 -8.56 27.25 8.13
CA ALA A 236 -8.47 25.84 7.79
C ALA A 236 -8.78 24.94 9.00
N LEU A 237 -8.25 25.29 10.17
CA LEU A 237 -8.49 24.56 11.42
C LEU A 237 -9.96 24.69 11.87
N ALA A 238 -10.52 25.89 11.84
CA ALA A 238 -11.93 26.11 12.14
C ALA A 238 -12.82 25.30 11.19
N PHE A 239 -12.52 25.28 9.89
CA PHE A 239 -13.26 24.50 8.91
C PHE A 239 -13.30 23.00 9.26
N VAL A 240 -12.15 22.38 9.56
CA VAL A 240 -12.13 20.93 9.84
C VAL A 240 -12.84 20.58 11.14
N LYS A 241 -12.78 21.46 12.16
CA LYS A 241 -13.58 21.34 13.40
C LYS A 241 -15.07 21.45 13.10
N ASP A 242 -15.49 22.47 12.36
CA ASP A 242 -16.90 22.73 12.02
C ASP A 242 -17.50 21.61 11.15
N LYS A 243 -16.69 21.02 10.26
CA LYS A 243 -17.08 19.89 9.42
C LYS A 243 -17.15 18.57 10.17
N GLY A 244 -16.62 18.49 11.38
CA GLY A 244 -16.86 17.41 12.33
C GLY A 244 -15.74 16.40 12.48
N VAL A 245 -14.48 16.76 12.19
CA VAL A 245 -13.33 15.91 12.57
C VAL A 245 -13.29 15.75 14.08
N HIS A 246 -13.10 14.51 14.55
CA HIS A 246 -12.86 14.22 15.95
C HIS A 246 -11.36 14.12 16.24
N PHE A 247 -10.84 15.05 17.04
CA PHE A 247 -9.42 15.10 17.41
C PHE A 247 -9.17 14.43 18.74
N HIS A 248 -8.29 13.43 18.76
CA HIS A 248 -7.86 12.72 19.96
C HIS A 248 -6.63 13.38 20.59
N TRP A 249 -6.70 14.69 20.85
CA TRP A 249 -5.59 15.46 21.41
C TRP A 249 -5.39 15.17 22.89
N GLN A 250 -4.12 15.00 23.27
CA GLN A 250 -3.68 14.80 24.66
C GLN A 250 -4.35 13.64 25.40
N GLU A 251 -4.95 12.69 24.67
CA GLU A 251 -5.48 11.45 25.24
C GLU A 251 -4.36 10.59 25.86
N ASP A 252 -4.75 9.58 26.64
CA ASP A 252 -3.81 8.68 27.29
C ASP A 252 -2.88 8.00 26.27
N GLY A 253 -1.57 8.18 26.45
CA GLY A 253 -0.55 7.69 25.52
C GLY A 253 -0.27 8.63 24.32
N ALA A 254 -0.90 9.81 24.26
CA ALA A 254 -0.76 10.80 23.19
C ALA A 254 -0.55 12.24 23.72
N HIS A 255 0.07 12.41 24.88
CA HIS A 255 0.24 13.71 25.54
C HIS A 255 1.03 14.75 24.72
N ASP A 256 1.85 14.32 23.76
CA ASP A 256 2.62 15.18 22.86
C ASP A 256 1.85 15.61 21.60
N PHE A 257 0.63 15.11 21.42
CA PHE A 257 -0.23 15.42 20.29
C PHE A 257 -1.32 16.41 20.67
N ASP A 258 -1.26 17.60 20.08
CA ASP A 258 -2.16 18.71 20.38
C ASP A 258 -2.63 19.45 19.12
N GLU A 259 -3.36 20.55 19.33
CA GLU A 259 -3.82 21.42 18.26
C GLU A 259 -2.67 21.96 17.41
N ASN A 260 -1.51 22.25 18.01
CA ASN A 260 -0.36 22.80 17.28
C ASN A 260 0.21 21.78 16.28
N ALA A 261 0.28 20.50 16.65
CA ALA A 261 0.64 19.43 15.71
C ALA A 261 -0.31 19.41 14.49
N THR A 262 -1.61 19.58 14.73
CA THR A 262 -2.61 19.65 13.65
C THR A 262 -2.43 20.90 12.79
N ARG A 263 -2.14 22.05 13.40
CA ARG A 263 -1.85 23.30 12.67
C ARG A 263 -0.67 23.15 11.72
N GLU A 264 0.38 22.45 12.13
CA GLU A 264 1.54 22.20 11.27
C GLU A 264 1.22 21.23 10.12
N GLN A 265 0.36 20.23 10.33
CA GLN A 265 -0.15 19.40 9.22
C GLN A 265 -1.02 20.21 8.24
N LEU A 266 -1.83 21.15 8.75
CA LEU A 266 -2.60 22.07 7.92
C LEU A 266 -1.70 23.06 7.15
N ARG A 267 -0.56 23.46 7.71
CA ARG A 267 0.45 24.25 7.00
C ARG A 267 1.02 23.48 5.82
N ASP A 268 1.32 22.20 6.00
CA ASP A 268 1.82 21.33 4.93
C ASP A 268 0.73 21.12 3.88
N TYR A 269 -0.51 20.85 4.30
CA TYR A 269 -1.69 20.78 3.41
C TYR A 269 -1.84 22.02 2.52
N LEU A 270 -1.84 23.22 3.11
CA LEU A 270 -2.03 24.46 2.35
C LEU A 270 -0.84 24.74 1.41
N THR A 271 0.37 24.36 1.82
CA THR A 271 1.56 24.49 0.97
C THR A 271 1.47 23.57 -0.24
N VAL A 272 1.05 22.31 -0.04
CA VAL A 272 0.83 21.37 -1.15
C VAL A 272 -0.32 21.82 -2.04
N LEU A 273 -1.39 22.37 -1.47
CA LEU A 273 -2.50 22.93 -2.24
C LEU A 273 -2.04 24.10 -3.13
N ASP A 274 -1.17 24.98 -2.62
CA ASP A 274 -0.59 26.07 -3.39
C ASP A 274 0.27 25.54 -4.54
N LEU A 275 1.07 24.51 -4.31
CA LEU A 275 1.86 23.85 -5.36
C LEU A 275 0.96 23.22 -6.43
N VAL A 276 -0.10 22.52 -6.03
CA VAL A 276 -1.08 21.93 -6.95
C VAL A 276 -1.69 23.01 -7.84
N ASN A 277 -2.04 24.16 -7.26
CA ASN A 277 -2.59 25.30 -8.00
C ASN A 277 -1.56 25.95 -8.93
N GLU A 278 -0.33 26.15 -8.47
CA GLU A 278 0.79 26.71 -9.25
C GLU A 278 1.06 25.87 -10.50
N PHE A 279 1.23 24.56 -10.33
CA PHE A 279 1.53 23.64 -11.42
C PHE A 279 0.30 23.20 -12.22
N ARG A 280 -0.90 23.47 -11.70
CA ARG A 280 -2.16 22.93 -12.22
C ARG A 280 -2.11 21.40 -12.32
N ALA A 281 -1.59 20.78 -11.26
CA ALA A 281 -1.46 19.33 -11.16
C ALA A 281 -2.84 18.67 -10.99
N ASP A 282 -3.01 17.48 -11.56
CA ASP A 282 -4.24 16.70 -11.47
C ASP A 282 -4.26 15.77 -10.25
N CYS A 283 -3.08 15.32 -9.84
CA CYS A 283 -2.84 14.40 -8.73
C CYS A 283 -1.45 14.61 -8.13
N VAL A 284 -1.25 14.13 -6.91
CA VAL A 284 -0.02 14.29 -6.12
C VAL A 284 0.48 12.93 -5.65
N GLY A 285 1.77 12.63 -5.83
CA GLY A 285 2.43 11.57 -5.08
C GLY A 285 3.27 12.19 -3.99
N TRP A 286 3.00 11.89 -2.72
CA TRP A 286 3.69 12.51 -1.59
C TRP A 286 4.54 11.46 -0.87
N GLN A 287 5.86 11.53 -1.00
CA GLN A 287 6.73 10.51 -0.40
C GLN A 287 6.69 10.55 1.14
N TYR A 288 6.82 11.75 1.72
CA TYR A 288 7.02 12.04 3.15
C TYR A 288 8.15 11.24 3.85
N GLN A 289 8.00 9.92 3.96
CA GLN A 289 9.00 9.02 4.51
C GLN A 289 10.22 8.88 3.58
N LEU A 290 11.46 8.97 4.04
CA LEU A 290 11.90 9.22 5.42
C LEU A 290 12.42 10.64 5.63
N GLY A 291 12.60 11.41 4.55
CA GLY A 291 13.28 12.71 4.59
C GLY A 291 12.59 13.74 5.48
N LEU A 292 11.26 13.73 5.54
CA LEU A 292 10.49 14.66 6.37
C LEU A 292 10.17 14.14 7.77
N VAL A 293 10.38 12.85 8.07
CA VAL A 293 10.08 12.25 9.38
C VAL A 293 10.69 13.03 10.56
N PRO A 294 11.97 13.48 10.53
CA PRO A 294 12.53 14.25 11.64
C PRO A 294 12.23 15.75 11.57
N LEU A 295 11.54 16.22 10.53
CA LEU A 295 11.42 17.65 10.22
C LEU A 295 9.99 18.17 10.30
N ARG A 296 8.99 17.34 9.99
CA ARG A 296 7.58 17.71 9.85
C ARG A 296 6.67 16.65 10.48
N PRO A 297 5.47 17.05 10.96
CA PRO A 297 4.47 16.08 11.37
C PRO A 297 4.09 15.16 10.19
N PRO A 298 3.59 13.94 10.46
CA PRO A 298 3.09 13.02 9.43
C PRO A 298 2.16 13.71 8.43
N SER A 299 2.29 13.38 7.14
CA SER A 299 1.48 13.96 6.05
C SER A 299 0.02 13.52 6.08
N ASP A 300 -0.33 12.55 6.91
CA ASP A 300 -1.57 11.79 6.86
C ASP A 300 -2.83 12.64 6.85
N PHE A 301 -2.91 13.62 7.74
CA PHE A 301 -4.05 14.53 7.83
C PHE A 301 -4.20 15.36 6.56
N ALA A 302 -3.08 15.82 6.00
CA ALA A 302 -3.05 16.57 4.76
C ALA A 302 -3.44 15.70 3.55
N GLU A 303 -2.92 14.48 3.46
CA GLU A 303 -3.27 13.52 2.40
C GLU A 303 -4.74 13.13 2.43
N GLY A 304 -5.29 12.87 3.63
CA GLY A 304 -6.72 12.56 3.80
C GLY A 304 -7.61 13.72 3.39
N LEU A 305 -7.23 14.97 3.71
CA LEU A 305 -7.93 16.16 3.25
C LEU A 305 -7.88 16.32 1.73
N LEU A 306 -6.70 16.17 1.10
CA LEU A 306 -6.57 16.29 -0.36
C LEU A 306 -7.40 15.24 -1.11
N ASN A 307 -7.47 14.01 -0.58
CA ASN A 307 -8.35 12.95 -1.09
C ASN A 307 -9.84 13.14 -0.74
N SER A 308 -10.22 14.27 -0.15
CA SER A 308 -11.61 14.57 0.24
C SER A 308 -12.16 15.78 -0.52
N VAL A 309 -13.43 15.70 -0.94
CA VAL A 309 -14.16 16.85 -1.48
C VAL A 309 -14.39 17.88 -0.37
N CYS A 310 -14.81 17.42 0.82
CA CYS A 310 -14.95 18.24 2.02
C CYS A 310 -13.58 18.59 2.62
N ARG A 311 -12.95 19.66 2.14
CA ARG A 311 -11.67 20.17 2.66
C ARG A 311 -11.62 21.70 2.63
N PRO A 312 -10.72 22.35 3.41
CA PRO A 312 -10.51 23.79 3.31
C PRO A 312 -10.11 24.19 1.89
N GLU A 313 -10.66 25.28 1.36
CA GLU A 313 -10.34 25.78 0.00
C GLU A 313 -10.62 24.76 -1.13
N SER A 314 -11.62 23.90 -0.93
CA SER A 314 -12.07 22.96 -1.95
C SER A 314 -12.67 23.66 -3.17
N ASN A 315 -12.42 23.08 -4.33
CA ASN A 315 -13.04 23.43 -5.61
C ASN A 315 -14.13 22.42 -6.03
N GLY A 316 -14.54 21.51 -5.13
CA GLY A 316 -15.53 20.47 -5.41
C GLY A 316 -14.95 19.17 -5.97
N ASP A 317 -13.65 19.13 -6.29
CA ASP A 317 -12.96 17.94 -6.79
C ASP A 317 -11.94 17.40 -5.81
N VAL A 318 -11.76 16.07 -5.75
CA VAL A 318 -10.65 15.49 -4.98
C VAL A 318 -9.34 15.72 -5.71
N ILE A 319 -8.28 15.93 -4.94
CA ILE A 319 -6.90 15.92 -5.42
C ILE A 319 -6.35 14.54 -5.04
N ILE A 320 -6.35 13.60 -5.98
CA ILE A 320 -5.81 12.26 -5.74
C ILE A 320 -4.40 12.42 -5.19
N THR A 321 -4.20 11.96 -3.96
CA THR A 321 -2.92 12.02 -3.28
C THR A 321 -2.52 10.62 -2.90
N ALA A 322 -1.50 10.09 -3.57
CA ALA A 322 -0.94 8.79 -3.28
C ALA A 322 0.12 8.92 -2.19
N THR A 323 -0.15 8.28 -1.05
CA THR A 323 0.80 8.10 0.05
C THR A 323 2.08 7.46 -0.48
N GLU A 324 3.21 7.84 0.13
CA GLU A 324 4.53 7.28 -0.15
C GLU A 324 5.03 7.44 -1.60
N ALA A 325 4.48 8.43 -2.33
CA ALA A 325 4.79 8.71 -3.74
C ALA A 325 4.60 7.50 -4.67
N ASP A 326 3.69 6.58 -4.32
CA ASP A 326 3.47 5.35 -5.07
C ASP A 326 2.69 5.61 -6.38
N GLN A 327 3.39 5.61 -7.52
CA GLN A 327 2.77 5.79 -8.83
C GLN A 327 1.88 4.61 -9.21
N GLY A 328 2.15 3.43 -8.66
CA GLY A 328 1.33 2.23 -8.87
C GLY A 328 -0.06 2.32 -8.28
N ASN A 329 -0.26 3.19 -7.28
CA ASN A 329 -1.59 3.53 -6.77
C ASN A 329 -2.11 4.86 -7.33
N LEU A 330 -1.24 5.86 -7.49
CA LEU A 330 -1.61 7.18 -8.04
C LEU A 330 -2.30 7.06 -9.41
N VAL A 331 -1.70 6.28 -10.31
CA VAL A 331 -2.20 6.10 -11.68
C VAL A 331 -3.61 5.51 -11.69
N PRO A 332 -3.89 4.34 -11.09
CA PRO A 332 -5.24 3.82 -11.05
C PRO A 332 -6.20 4.74 -10.30
N MET A 333 -5.81 5.35 -9.17
CA MET A 333 -6.69 6.28 -8.44
C MET A 333 -7.15 7.45 -9.31
N GLU A 334 -6.26 8.06 -10.08
CA GLU A 334 -6.59 9.18 -10.95
C GLU A 334 -7.45 8.78 -12.16
N LEU A 335 -7.21 7.59 -12.72
CA LEU A 335 -8.06 7.03 -13.79
C LEU A 335 -9.46 6.71 -13.27
N MET A 336 -9.55 6.07 -12.10
CA MET A 336 -10.81 5.73 -11.43
C MET A 336 -11.61 7.00 -11.10
N LYS A 337 -10.98 8.05 -10.55
CA LYS A 337 -11.62 9.36 -10.31
C LYS A 337 -12.35 9.86 -11.55
N ARG A 338 -11.69 9.82 -12.72
CA ARG A 338 -12.26 10.31 -13.98
C ARG A 338 -13.42 9.47 -14.46
N LEU A 339 -13.31 8.14 -14.35
CA LEU A 339 -14.38 7.21 -14.70
C LEU A 339 -15.60 7.36 -13.77
N LEU A 340 -15.39 7.50 -12.46
CA LEU A 340 -16.46 7.76 -11.48
C LEU A 340 -17.22 9.03 -11.85
N LYS A 341 -16.51 10.13 -12.12
CA LYS A 341 -17.13 11.39 -12.57
C LYS A 341 -17.91 11.21 -13.88
N ALA A 342 -17.34 10.51 -14.86
CA ALA A 342 -18.01 10.23 -16.13
C ALA A 342 -19.26 9.34 -15.98
N LYS A 343 -19.31 8.50 -14.94
CA LYS A 343 -20.44 7.63 -14.59
C LYS A 343 -21.45 8.30 -13.66
N GLY A 344 -21.16 9.50 -13.14
CA GLY A 344 -22.02 10.21 -12.18
C GLY A 344 -21.93 9.67 -10.75
N LEU A 345 -20.85 8.96 -10.41
CA LEU A 345 -20.56 8.47 -9.06
C LEU A 345 -19.67 9.46 -8.30
N HIS A 346 -19.61 9.32 -6.97
CA HIS A 346 -18.69 10.12 -6.16
C HIS A 346 -17.25 9.79 -6.53
N GLN A 347 -16.41 10.82 -6.65
CA GLN A 347 -15.10 10.75 -7.28
C GLN A 347 -13.94 10.28 -6.37
N ALA A 348 -14.25 9.93 -5.11
CA ALA A 348 -13.24 9.52 -4.15
C ALA A 348 -12.70 8.12 -4.48
N VAL A 349 -11.38 7.97 -4.32
CA VAL A 349 -10.69 6.69 -4.41
C VAL A 349 -9.78 6.59 -3.19
N MET A 350 -9.89 5.50 -2.46
CA MET A 350 -9.16 5.25 -1.23
C MET A 350 -7.86 4.52 -1.54
N PHE A 351 -6.80 4.94 -0.86
CA PHE A 351 -5.50 4.29 -0.85
C PHE A 351 -5.43 3.41 0.40
N HIS A 352 -5.05 2.15 0.27
CA HIS A 352 -4.84 1.26 1.42
C HIS A 352 -3.64 0.33 1.21
N ASP A 353 -3.04 -0.12 2.31
CA ASP A 353 -2.27 -1.36 2.35
C ASP A 353 -3.22 -2.56 2.37
N VAL A 354 -2.83 -3.63 1.68
CA VAL A 354 -3.34 -4.99 1.90
C VAL A 354 -2.63 -5.55 3.15
N ARG A 355 -3.15 -5.20 4.34
CA ARG A 355 -2.43 -5.37 5.60
C ARG A 355 -2.43 -6.81 6.10
N TRP A 356 -3.60 -7.42 6.18
CA TRP A 356 -3.85 -8.75 6.76
C TRP A 356 -5.28 -9.20 6.45
N GLY A 357 -5.68 -10.43 6.77
CA GLY A 357 -7.09 -10.85 6.71
C GLY A 357 -7.37 -12.10 7.52
N ALA A 358 -8.65 -12.44 7.67
CA ALA A 358 -9.10 -13.64 8.37
C ALA A 358 -10.44 -14.16 7.83
N GLN A 359 -10.72 -15.43 8.13
CA GLN A 359 -12.04 -16.03 7.89
C GLN A 359 -13.08 -15.44 8.86
N TYR A 360 -14.20 -15.01 8.31
CA TYR A 360 -15.36 -14.57 9.07
C TYR A 360 -16.64 -14.89 8.29
N ASP A 361 -17.58 -15.57 8.93
CA ASP A 361 -18.88 -15.93 8.36
C ASP A 361 -18.78 -16.61 6.96
N GLY A 362 -17.86 -17.58 6.85
CA GLY A 362 -17.64 -18.35 5.62
C GLY A 362 -16.93 -17.60 4.50
N ARG A 363 -16.43 -16.39 4.73
CA ARG A 363 -15.67 -15.57 3.77
C ARG A 363 -14.30 -15.21 4.32
N PHE A 364 -13.31 -15.12 3.43
CA PHE A 364 -12.03 -14.51 3.79
C PHE A 364 -12.11 -13.00 3.60
N LEU A 365 -11.96 -12.24 4.68
CA LEU A 365 -12.01 -10.78 4.65
C LEU A 365 -10.62 -10.20 4.84
N TRP A 366 -10.25 -9.27 3.97
CA TRP A 366 -9.04 -8.47 4.08
C TRP A 366 -9.30 -7.24 4.95
N VAL A 367 -8.35 -6.95 5.84
CA VAL A 367 -8.20 -5.67 6.50
C VAL A 367 -7.32 -4.80 5.61
N LEU A 368 -7.95 -3.83 4.95
CA LEU A 368 -7.30 -2.79 4.18
C LEU A 368 -7.05 -1.59 5.08
N LEU A 369 -5.79 -1.19 5.24
CA LEU A 369 -5.39 -0.33 6.35
C LEU A 369 -4.13 0.47 6.01
N ASN A 370 -4.31 1.61 5.32
CA ASN A 370 -3.21 2.51 4.95
C ASN A 370 -2.42 2.98 6.18
N SER A 371 -1.19 3.42 5.98
CA SER A 371 -0.27 3.91 7.01
C SER A 371 -0.65 5.27 7.64
N GLY A 372 -1.94 5.63 7.62
CA GLY A 372 -2.49 6.72 8.42
C GLY A 372 -3.54 7.59 7.76
N SER A 373 -3.63 7.59 6.43
CA SER A 373 -4.56 8.46 5.68
C SER A 373 -5.58 7.69 4.86
N CYS A 374 -6.81 8.19 4.79
CA CYS A 374 -7.84 7.72 3.86
C CYS A 374 -8.77 8.89 3.51
N GLY A 375 -9.37 8.90 2.32
CA GLY A 375 -10.34 9.94 1.95
C GLY A 375 -11.63 9.84 2.77
N ALA A 376 -12.18 10.98 3.21
CA ALA A 376 -13.32 11.05 4.13
C ALA A 376 -14.56 10.30 3.66
N TYR A 377 -14.79 10.25 2.34
CA TYR A 377 -15.98 9.64 1.76
C TYR A 377 -16.21 8.19 2.21
N ALA A 378 -15.12 7.42 2.42
CA ALA A 378 -15.25 6.05 2.89
C ALA A 378 -15.86 5.94 4.28
N MET A 379 -15.65 6.94 5.15
CA MET A 379 -16.13 6.95 6.52
C MET A 379 -17.47 7.66 6.67
N THR A 380 -17.77 8.60 5.77
CA THR A 380 -18.93 9.49 5.88
C THR A 380 -20.08 9.12 4.94
N GLY A 381 -19.79 8.46 3.81
CA GLY A 381 -20.72 8.26 2.71
C GLY A 381 -21.17 9.55 2.01
N SER A 382 -20.56 10.69 2.36
CA SER A 382 -20.98 12.03 1.92
C SER A 382 -19.79 12.93 1.62
N GLY A 383 -19.91 13.74 0.56
CA GLY A 383 -18.90 14.71 0.14
C GLY A 383 -18.89 16.02 0.94
N ASP A 384 -19.81 16.22 1.90
CA ASP A 384 -20.08 17.53 2.52
C ASP A 384 -19.65 17.65 3.99
N THR A 385 -19.20 16.55 4.60
CA THR A 385 -18.86 16.45 6.03
C THR A 385 -17.58 15.66 6.27
N LEU A 386 -16.97 15.88 7.44
CA LEU A 386 -15.86 15.11 7.99
C LEU A 386 -16.28 14.32 9.24
N LYS A 387 -17.57 14.23 9.56
CA LYS A 387 -18.08 13.42 10.67
C LYS A 387 -17.80 11.93 10.42
N GLY A 388 -17.11 11.29 11.36
CA GLY A 388 -16.60 9.92 11.21
C GLY A 388 -15.10 9.86 10.90
N VAL A 389 -14.48 11.00 10.61
CA VAL A 389 -13.01 11.14 10.57
C VAL A 389 -12.48 11.39 11.97
N HIS A 390 -11.50 10.59 12.35
CA HIS A 390 -10.75 10.66 13.59
C HIS A 390 -9.30 10.99 13.30
N SER A 391 -8.73 11.86 14.14
CA SER A 391 -7.31 12.18 14.12
C SER A 391 -6.65 11.69 15.39
N TYR A 392 -5.96 10.55 15.28
CA TYR A 392 -5.19 9.93 16.36
C TYR A 392 -3.72 10.28 16.22
N ARG A 393 -3.01 10.41 17.34
CA ARG A 393 -1.54 10.47 17.33
C ARG A 393 -0.97 9.24 16.60
N GLN A 394 -0.25 9.47 15.50
CA GLN A 394 0.48 8.41 14.77
C GLN A 394 1.37 7.59 15.73
N PRO A 395 1.59 6.28 15.50
CA PRO A 395 2.49 5.50 16.35
C PRO A 395 3.92 6.04 16.34
N ALA A 396 4.45 6.34 17.53
CA ALA A 396 5.70 7.07 17.71
C ALA A 396 6.96 6.27 17.28
N GLU A 397 6.85 4.95 17.25
CA GLU A 397 7.90 4.04 16.78
C GLU A 397 8.22 4.19 15.28
N TYR A 398 7.25 4.68 14.50
CA TYR A 398 7.40 4.97 13.07
C TYR A 398 7.52 6.48 12.80
N PHE A 399 6.78 7.29 13.56
CA PHE A 399 6.67 8.75 13.40
C PHE A 399 6.96 9.46 14.74
N PRO A 400 8.24 9.80 15.00
CA PRO A 400 8.63 10.44 16.26
C PRO A 400 7.99 11.82 16.44
N MET A 401 7.86 12.60 15.36
CA MET A 401 7.20 13.91 15.38
C MET A 401 5.68 13.74 15.57
N PRO A 402 5.06 14.45 16.52
CA PRO A 402 3.63 14.32 16.75
C PRO A 402 2.84 14.87 15.57
N GLY A 403 1.83 14.11 15.16
CA GLY A 403 0.85 14.49 14.17
C GLY A 403 -0.27 13.45 14.11
N GLY A 404 -1.39 13.88 13.57
CA GLY A 404 -2.63 13.12 13.56
C GLY A 404 -2.84 12.32 12.29
N THR A 405 -3.46 11.15 12.42
CA THR A 405 -3.99 10.37 11.30
C THR A 405 -5.22 11.02 10.68
N PHE A 406 -5.64 10.50 9.53
CA PHE A 406 -6.96 10.75 8.94
C PHE A 406 -7.67 9.40 8.79
N ALA A 407 -8.25 8.93 9.90
CA ALA A 407 -8.68 7.56 10.07
C ALA A 407 -10.16 7.45 10.43
N GLY A 408 -10.73 6.27 10.22
CA GLY A 408 -12.10 5.93 10.56
C GLY A 408 -12.44 4.56 10.00
N GLU A 409 -13.62 4.05 10.35
CA GLU A 409 -14.15 2.82 9.79
C GLU A 409 -14.79 3.11 8.43
N ALA A 410 -14.45 2.32 7.42
CA ALA A 410 -15.11 2.40 6.12
C ALA A 410 -16.54 1.84 6.19
N LEU A 411 -17.49 2.54 5.57
CA LEU A 411 -18.88 2.13 5.45
C LEU A 411 -19.04 0.96 4.45
N PRO A 412 -20.02 0.07 4.65
CA PRO A 412 -20.21 -1.07 3.74
C PRO A 412 -20.67 -0.61 2.35
N GLY A 413 -20.27 -1.35 1.32
CA GLY A 413 -20.73 -1.09 -0.05
C GLY A 413 -19.92 -1.82 -1.11
N PRO A 414 -20.48 -1.96 -2.33
CA PRO A 414 -19.76 -2.56 -3.46
C PRO A 414 -18.59 -1.67 -3.87
N ILE A 415 -17.47 -2.30 -4.23
CA ILE A 415 -16.25 -1.62 -4.63
C ILE A 415 -15.68 -2.19 -5.93
N THR A 416 -15.00 -1.33 -6.67
CA THR A 416 -14.01 -1.72 -7.68
C THR A 416 -12.64 -1.38 -7.13
N TRP A 417 -11.67 -2.27 -7.31
CA TRP A 417 -10.29 -2.03 -6.90
C TRP A 417 -9.33 -2.25 -8.05
N ALA A 418 -8.18 -1.56 -7.98
CA ALA A 418 -7.17 -1.59 -9.02
C ALA A 418 -5.75 -1.42 -8.47
N ARG A 419 -4.76 -1.91 -9.24
CA ARG A 419 -3.34 -1.69 -8.98
C ARG A 419 -2.53 -1.68 -10.27
N ALA A 420 -1.71 -0.65 -10.48
CA ALA A 420 -0.70 -0.67 -11.52
C ALA A 420 0.65 -1.15 -10.99
N TYR A 421 1.41 -1.91 -11.78
CA TYR A 421 2.75 -2.37 -11.40
C TYR A 421 3.62 -2.65 -12.63
N LEU A 422 4.93 -2.80 -12.41
CA LEU A 422 5.89 -3.20 -13.44
C LEU A 422 6.20 -4.69 -13.35
N LYS A 423 6.14 -5.36 -14.50
CA LYS A 423 6.61 -6.74 -14.67
C LYS A 423 7.03 -6.95 -16.12
N ASP A 424 8.17 -7.61 -16.33
CA ASP A 424 8.72 -7.90 -17.66
C ASP A 424 8.85 -6.63 -18.53
N ASP A 425 9.27 -5.52 -17.93
CA ASP A 425 9.37 -4.22 -18.59
C ASP A 425 8.05 -3.71 -19.20
N LEU A 426 6.91 -4.17 -18.70
CA LEU A 426 5.58 -3.75 -19.11
C LEU A 426 4.78 -3.22 -17.91
N LEU A 427 3.90 -2.25 -18.19
CA LEU A 427 2.91 -1.80 -17.22
C LEU A 427 1.71 -2.74 -17.24
N TRP A 428 1.39 -3.24 -16.06
CA TRP A 428 0.22 -4.06 -15.82
C TRP A 428 -0.81 -3.28 -15.00
N MET A 429 -2.08 -3.67 -15.15
CA MET A 429 -3.20 -3.21 -14.35
C MET A 429 -3.93 -4.46 -13.82
N ASP A 430 -3.85 -4.68 -12.53
CA ASP A 430 -4.74 -5.60 -11.82
C ASP A 430 -6.07 -4.91 -11.54
N LEU A 431 -7.17 -5.60 -11.80
CA LEU A 431 -8.53 -5.13 -11.59
C LEU A 431 -9.37 -6.20 -10.88
N GLY A 432 -10.24 -5.77 -9.98
CA GLY A 432 -11.22 -6.67 -9.37
C GLY A 432 -12.44 -5.93 -8.79
N ARG A 433 -13.45 -6.72 -8.48
CA ARG A 433 -14.66 -6.29 -7.76
C ARG A 433 -14.61 -6.84 -6.35
N GLY A 434 -15.22 -6.13 -5.41
CA GLY A 434 -15.35 -6.59 -4.04
C GLY A 434 -16.48 -5.87 -3.32
N GLU A 435 -16.51 -6.04 -2.01
CA GLU A 435 -17.42 -5.32 -1.13
C GLU A 435 -16.74 -5.00 0.20
N VAL A 436 -16.97 -3.79 0.70
CA VAL A 436 -16.69 -3.43 2.08
C VAL A 436 -17.84 -3.97 2.94
N VAL A 437 -17.51 -4.62 4.05
CA VAL A 437 -18.47 -5.26 4.94
C VAL A 437 -18.39 -4.65 6.34
N THR A 438 -19.53 -4.62 7.03
CA THR A 438 -19.58 -4.26 8.45
C THR A 438 -19.32 -5.49 9.30
N LEU A 439 -18.33 -5.40 10.19
CA LEU A 439 -18.07 -6.41 11.21
C LEU A 439 -18.82 -6.03 12.50
N PRO A 440 -19.22 -7.01 13.33
CA PRO A 440 -19.65 -6.70 14.69
C PRO A 440 -18.55 -5.94 15.43
N GLU A 441 -18.94 -4.92 16.21
CA GLU A 441 -18.02 -4.00 16.89
C GLU A 441 -16.89 -4.72 17.63
N GLN A 442 -17.21 -5.79 18.37
CA GLN A 442 -16.22 -6.57 19.11
C GLN A 442 -15.15 -7.20 18.20
N ILE A 443 -15.57 -7.76 17.05
CA ILE A 443 -14.66 -8.38 16.07
C ILE A 443 -13.85 -7.30 15.36
N ARG A 444 -14.51 -6.21 14.94
CA ARG A 444 -13.87 -5.04 14.35
C ARG A 444 -12.76 -4.50 15.25
N GLU A 445 -13.06 -4.21 16.51
CA GLU A 445 -12.09 -3.67 17.47
C GLU A 445 -10.96 -4.66 17.77
N GLN A 446 -11.26 -5.96 17.84
CA GLN A 446 -10.22 -7.00 17.99
C GLN A 446 -9.23 -6.96 16.82
N TRP A 447 -9.72 -6.93 15.58
CA TRP A 447 -8.87 -6.92 14.38
C TRP A 447 -8.11 -5.59 14.24
N TRP A 448 -8.77 -4.48 14.52
CA TRP A 448 -8.17 -3.15 14.40
C TRP A 448 -7.08 -2.90 15.46
N ARG A 449 -7.29 -3.36 16.71
CA ARG A 449 -6.27 -3.32 17.77
C ARG A 449 -5.17 -4.36 17.58
N GLY A 450 -5.50 -5.50 16.96
CA GLY A 450 -4.53 -6.52 16.57
C GLY A 450 -3.64 -6.11 15.39
N THR A 451 -3.92 -4.95 14.76
CA THR A 451 -3.12 -4.37 13.68
C THR A 451 -2.59 -2.99 14.10
N THR A 452 -3.25 -1.90 13.70
CA THR A 452 -2.87 -0.53 14.09
C THR A 452 -4.12 0.34 14.25
N ARG A 453 -4.57 0.54 15.49
CA ARG A 453 -5.88 1.16 15.81
C ARG A 453 -6.01 2.63 15.37
N GLN A 454 -4.88 3.32 15.22
CA GLN A 454 -4.80 4.72 14.83
C GLN A 454 -5.01 4.94 13.33
N TRP A 455 -4.83 3.89 12.52
CA TRP A 455 -4.90 3.94 11.05
C TRP A 455 -6.32 3.63 10.53
N PRO A 456 -6.70 4.06 9.32
CA PRO A 456 -8.04 3.83 8.75
C PRO A 456 -8.34 2.35 8.52
N PHE A 457 -9.54 1.89 8.87
CA PHE A 457 -9.91 0.47 8.81
C PHE A 457 -11.00 0.20 7.78
N MET A 458 -10.74 -0.74 6.88
CA MET A 458 -11.71 -1.24 5.92
C MET A 458 -11.65 -2.77 5.90
N ALA A 459 -12.73 -3.44 6.34
CA ALA A 459 -12.88 -4.87 6.16
C ALA A 459 -13.55 -5.14 4.81
N ALA A 460 -12.89 -5.87 3.92
CA ALA A 460 -13.36 -6.07 2.55
C ALA A 460 -13.20 -7.52 2.08
N ASP A 461 -14.22 -8.03 1.40
CA ASP A 461 -14.07 -9.17 0.48
C ASP A 461 -13.60 -8.61 -0.86
N LEU A 462 -12.43 -9.05 -1.34
CA LEU A 462 -11.85 -8.58 -2.60
C LEU A 462 -12.31 -9.40 -3.81
N GLY A 463 -13.24 -10.34 -3.64
CA GLY A 463 -13.79 -11.17 -4.70
C GLY A 463 -12.82 -12.22 -5.24
N VAL A 464 -11.66 -12.37 -4.60
CA VAL A 464 -10.55 -13.24 -4.98
C VAL A 464 -10.10 -14.08 -3.78
N ALA A 465 -9.76 -15.35 -4.00
CA ALA A 465 -9.27 -16.19 -2.92
C ALA A 465 -8.00 -15.60 -2.30
N GLN A 466 -7.86 -15.75 -0.97
CA GLN A 466 -6.68 -15.32 -0.23
C GLN A 466 -5.40 -15.84 -0.90
N GLU A 467 -5.39 -17.12 -1.29
CA GLU A 467 -4.24 -17.76 -1.89
C GLU A 467 -3.83 -17.12 -3.21
N THR A 468 -4.81 -16.85 -4.08
CA THR A 468 -4.56 -16.18 -5.37
C THR A 468 -3.94 -14.80 -5.13
N LEU A 469 -4.48 -14.02 -4.19
CA LEU A 469 -3.93 -12.69 -3.89
C LEU A 469 -2.51 -12.79 -3.35
N MET A 470 -2.29 -13.60 -2.31
CA MET A 470 -0.98 -13.76 -1.67
C MET A 470 0.10 -14.23 -2.65
N ALA A 471 -0.24 -15.16 -3.54
CA ALA A 471 0.69 -15.70 -4.53
C ALA A 471 1.01 -14.71 -5.65
N HIS A 472 0.01 -13.99 -6.16
CA HIS A 472 0.10 -13.34 -7.47
C HIS A 472 0.00 -11.82 -7.46
N TYR A 473 -0.47 -11.20 -6.38
CA TYR A 473 -0.60 -9.76 -6.28
C TYR A 473 0.78 -9.08 -6.16
N LEU A 474 1.04 -8.10 -7.02
CA LEU A 474 2.34 -7.45 -7.17
C LEU A 474 2.32 -6.02 -6.65
N SER A 475 1.87 -5.86 -5.41
CA SER A 475 2.07 -4.67 -4.58
C SER A 475 1.64 -4.95 -3.14
N ASN A 476 2.04 -4.11 -2.20
CA ASN A 476 1.40 -4.00 -0.90
C ASN A 476 0.19 -3.06 -0.89
N HIS A 477 0.10 -2.10 -1.82
CA HIS A 477 -0.97 -1.11 -1.87
C HIS A 477 -2.09 -1.50 -2.83
N ILE A 478 -3.29 -0.95 -2.61
CA ILE A 478 -4.48 -1.12 -3.42
C ILE A 478 -5.25 0.21 -3.53
N ALA A 479 -5.79 0.50 -4.71
CA ALA A 479 -6.71 1.61 -4.95
C ALA A 479 -8.15 1.09 -4.94
N VAL A 480 -9.03 1.71 -4.16
CA VAL A 480 -10.42 1.24 -3.96
C VAL A 480 -11.40 2.37 -4.24
N ALA A 481 -12.42 2.15 -5.06
CA ALA A 481 -13.53 3.08 -5.27
C ALA A 481 -14.87 2.42 -4.96
N TYR A 482 -15.80 3.16 -4.38
CA TYR A 482 -17.18 2.71 -4.22
C TYR A 482 -17.93 2.72 -5.57
N GLY A 483 -18.68 1.66 -5.81
CA GLY A 483 -19.40 1.41 -7.06
C GLY A 483 -18.64 0.50 -8.03
N ASP A 484 -19.35 0.05 -9.06
CA ASP A 484 -18.79 -0.78 -10.13
C ASP A 484 -18.33 0.10 -11.30
N ILE A 485 -17.04 0.11 -11.59
CA ILE A 485 -16.43 0.71 -12.79
C ILE A 485 -15.47 -0.27 -13.48
N LEU A 486 -15.59 -1.58 -13.23
CA LEU A 486 -14.63 -2.58 -13.70
C LEU A 486 -14.51 -2.58 -15.22
N GLU A 487 -15.65 -2.59 -15.93
CA GLU A 487 -15.69 -2.60 -17.40
C GLU A 487 -15.08 -1.32 -17.98
N GLU A 488 -15.42 -0.16 -17.40
CA GLU A 488 -14.86 1.13 -17.82
C GLU A 488 -13.34 1.18 -17.59
N MET A 489 -12.88 0.69 -16.44
CA MET A 489 -11.47 0.67 -16.09
C MET A 489 -10.69 -0.29 -16.99
N ALA A 490 -11.23 -1.49 -17.27
CA ALA A 490 -10.65 -2.44 -18.20
C ALA A 490 -10.47 -1.84 -19.60
N ALA A 491 -11.55 -1.25 -20.15
CA ALA A 491 -11.51 -0.63 -21.47
C ALA A 491 -10.52 0.53 -21.54
N LEU A 492 -10.52 1.41 -20.52
CA LEU A 492 -9.60 2.55 -20.46
C LEU A 492 -8.15 2.09 -20.35
N SER A 493 -7.85 1.12 -19.48
CA SER A 493 -6.52 0.55 -19.32
C SER A 493 -6.01 -0.08 -20.63
N GLN A 494 -6.86 -0.82 -21.34
CA GLN A 494 -6.49 -1.38 -22.65
C GLN A 494 -6.21 -0.28 -23.69
N MET A 495 -7.05 0.77 -23.78
CA MET A 495 -6.83 1.90 -24.68
C MET A 495 -5.54 2.66 -24.38
N LEU A 496 -5.16 2.77 -23.11
CA LEU A 496 -3.92 3.41 -22.66
C LEU A 496 -2.68 2.51 -22.83
N GLY A 497 -2.86 1.21 -23.12
CA GLY A 497 -1.77 0.29 -23.43
C GLY A 497 -1.26 -0.55 -22.25
N PHE A 498 -2.03 -0.66 -21.16
CA PHE A 498 -1.70 -1.60 -20.07
C PHE A 498 -1.94 -3.06 -20.50
N ARG A 499 -1.16 -3.97 -19.94
CA ARG A 499 -1.58 -5.38 -19.81
C ARG A 499 -2.60 -5.45 -18.68
N VAL A 500 -3.78 -6.02 -18.92
CA VAL A 500 -4.83 -6.09 -17.90
C VAL A 500 -4.94 -7.52 -17.39
N ARG A 501 -4.96 -7.65 -16.07
CA ARG A 501 -5.23 -8.89 -15.36
C ARG A 501 -6.42 -8.67 -14.43
N PHE A 502 -7.35 -9.60 -14.48
CA PHE A 502 -8.56 -9.61 -13.69
C PHE A 502 -8.39 -10.61 -12.56
N LEU A 503 -8.64 -10.18 -11.34
CA LEU A 503 -8.50 -10.99 -10.13
C LEU A 503 -9.87 -11.15 -9.48
N GLY A 504 -10.32 -12.40 -9.39
CA GLY A 504 -11.59 -12.79 -8.78
C GLY A 504 -12.53 -13.54 -9.71
N ARG A 505 -13.55 -14.20 -9.12
CA ARG A 505 -14.44 -15.14 -9.84
C ARG A 505 -15.52 -14.48 -10.69
N ASN A 506 -15.78 -13.19 -10.46
CA ASN A 506 -16.81 -12.39 -11.13
C ASN A 506 -16.20 -11.21 -11.92
N ALA A 507 -14.97 -11.37 -12.40
CA ALA A 507 -14.21 -10.33 -13.06
C ALA A 507 -14.48 -10.23 -14.57
#